data_AF-A0A9Q1J3K0-F1
#
_entry.id   AF-A0A9Q1J3K0-F1
#
_cell.length_a   1.000
_cell.length_b   1.000
_cell.length_c   1.000
_cell.angle_alpha   90.00
_cell.angle_beta   90.00
_cell.angle_gamma   90.00
#
_symmetry.space_group_name_H-M   'P 1'
#
loop_
_entity.id
_entity.type
_entity.pdbx_description
1 polymer ?
#
loop_
_entity_poly.entity_id
_entity_poly.type
_entity_poly.pdbx_seq_one_letter_code
_entity_poly.pdbx_strand_id
1 'polypeptide(L)'
;MFQLGSRLVQFQLTADPSEYHTEDDDTQQLSHSFNGFLQKVRNVGGLKKEDIFCNLRIPNQYKTAKEEINLVILTGRAVFCIDVKCWRGKVSAQNQNWQLQQKEEDQNFTNTSIEQVADPLQAVTTKTTNLWSHMRRNGVSVRPALFLPRVLFSLT
;
A
#
# COMPACT_ATOMS: atom_id res chain seq x y z
N MET A 1 -21.37 -0.23 -16.51
CA MET A 1 -20.94 -1.31 -15.60
C MET A 1 -19.43 -1.47 -15.76
N PHE A 2 -18.65 -1.24 -14.70
CA PHE A 2 -17.22 -0.93 -14.76
C PHE A 2 -16.38 -2.14 -15.22
N GLN A 3 -15.75 -2.05 -16.40
CA GLN A 3 -14.66 -2.94 -16.85
C GLN A 3 -13.32 -2.67 -16.12
N LEU A 4 -13.38 -1.97 -14.97
CA LEU A 4 -12.19 -1.58 -14.22
C LEU A 4 -11.62 -2.77 -13.45
N GLY A 5 -12.50 -3.57 -12.83
CA GLY A 5 -12.10 -4.75 -12.05
C GLY A 5 -11.41 -5.81 -12.91
N SER A 6 -11.90 -6.07 -14.12
CA SER A 6 -11.31 -7.08 -15.01
C SER A 6 -9.88 -6.74 -15.45
N ARG A 7 -9.55 -5.45 -15.57
CA ARG A 7 -8.19 -5.01 -15.91
C ARG A 7 -7.24 -5.06 -14.73
N LEU A 8 -7.74 -4.82 -13.53
CA LEU A 8 -6.92 -4.95 -12.32
C LEU A 8 -6.56 -6.41 -12.00
N VAL A 9 -7.46 -7.36 -12.33
CA VAL A 9 -7.15 -8.80 -12.24
C VAL A 9 -5.98 -9.19 -13.16
N GLN A 10 -5.86 -8.60 -14.36
CA GLN A 10 -4.71 -8.86 -15.25
C GLN A 10 -3.37 -8.41 -14.62
N PHE A 11 -3.38 -7.37 -13.79
CA PHE A 11 -2.19 -6.93 -13.08
C PHE A 11 -1.80 -7.85 -11.91
N GLN A 12 -2.77 -8.55 -11.32
CA GLN A 12 -2.49 -9.57 -10.30
C GLN A 12 -1.86 -10.84 -10.92
N LEU A 13 -2.30 -11.24 -12.12
CA LEU A 13 -1.85 -12.48 -12.77
C LEU A 13 -0.41 -12.44 -13.32
N THR A 14 0.22 -11.27 -13.38
CA THR A 14 1.65 -11.14 -13.75
C THR A 14 2.59 -11.20 -12.54
N ALA A 15 2.05 -11.52 -11.36
CA ALA A 15 2.81 -11.92 -10.20
C ALA A 15 3.13 -13.42 -10.31
N ASP A 16 4.28 -13.77 -10.88
CA ASP A 16 4.89 -15.08 -10.61
C ASP A 16 5.15 -15.18 -9.10
N PRO A 17 4.79 -16.30 -8.43
CA PRO A 17 5.03 -16.50 -7.01
C PRO A 17 6.49 -16.88 -6.67
N SER A 18 7.38 -16.94 -7.65
CA SER A 18 8.77 -17.34 -7.43
C SER A 18 9.66 -16.13 -7.16
N GLU A 19 9.85 -15.81 -5.88
CA GLU A 19 11.12 -15.38 -5.25
C GLU A 19 10.85 -14.61 -3.96
N TYR A 20 10.45 -15.32 -2.92
CA TYR A 20 10.67 -14.91 -1.53
C TYR A 20 11.09 -16.15 -0.72
N HIS A 21 12.40 -16.41 -0.68
CA HIS A 21 13.06 -17.04 0.48
C HIS A 21 13.47 -15.86 1.37
N THR A 22 13.09 -15.73 2.64
CA THR A 22 13.19 -16.66 3.78
C THR A 22 12.02 -16.35 4.74
N GLU A 23 11.37 -17.37 5.28
CA GLU A 23 10.22 -17.24 6.19
C GLU A 23 10.66 -16.78 7.59
N ASP A 24 10.46 -15.48 7.89
CA ASP A 24 10.51 -14.95 9.27
C ASP A 24 9.10 -14.92 9.89
N ASP A 25 8.99 -15.25 11.18
CA ASP A 25 7.76 -15.34 11.98
C ASP A 25 6.93 -14.02 11.96
N ASP A 26 7.61 -12.87 11.89
CA ASP A 26 7.02 -11.54 11.75
C ASP A 26 6.17 -11.38 10.47
N THR A 27 6.58 -12.03 9.38
CA THR A 27 5.89 -11.98 8.08
C THR A 27 4.56 -12.72 8.11
N GLN A 28 4.47 -13.81 8.88
CA GLN A 28 3.26 -14.60 9.04
C GLN A 28 2.22 -13.87 9.91
N GLN A 29 2.64 -13.23 11.00
CA GLN A 29 1.75 -12.45 11.86
C GLN A 29 1.20 -11.20 11.15
N LEU A 30 2.04 -10.55 10.34
CA LEU A 30 1.64 -9.45 9.45
C LEU A 30 0.59 -9.90 8.41
N SER A 31 0.77 -11.10 7.83
CA SER A 31 -0.19 -11.66 6.88
C SER A 31 -1.56 -11.91 7.53
N HIS A 32 -1.59 -12.38 8.78
CA HIS A 32 -2.83 -12.65 9.50
C HIS A 32 -3.56 -11.34 9.90
N SER A 33 -2.82 -10.36 10.42
CA SER A 33 -3.37 -9.04 10.77
C SER A 33 -3.91 -8.31 9.54
N PHE A 34 -3.18 -8.34 8.41
CA PHE A 34 -3.61 -7.75 7.16
C PHE A 34 -4.86 -8.43 6.59
N ASN A 35 -4.95 -9.76 6.65
CA ASN A 35 -6.16 -10.49 6.24
C ASN A 35 -7.38 -10.13 7.11
N GLY A 36 -7.19 -9.98 8.43
CA GLY A 36 -8.22 -9.50 9.34
C GLY A 36 -8.67 -8.06 9.02
N PHE A 37 -7.72 -7.19 8.66
CA PHE A 37 -8.02 -5.84 8.17
C PHE A 37 -8.84 -5.87 6.88
N LEU A 38 -8.46 -6.68 5.88
CA LEU A 38 -9.22 -6.83 4.63
C LEU A 38 -10.63 -7.38 4.86
N GLN A 39 -10.82 -8.29 5.83
CA GLN A 39 -12.15 -8.72 6.23
C GLN A 39 -12.98 -7.58 6.82
N LYS A 40 -12.40 -6.77 7.72
CA LYS A 40 -13.09 -5.60 8.30
C LYS A 40 -13.45 -4.56 7.24
N VAL A 41 -12.54 -4.25 6.32
CA VAL A 41 -12.79 -3.32 5.20
C VAL A 41 -13.97 -3.79 4.35
N ARG A 42 -14.06 -5.10 4.06
CA ARG A 42 -15.21 -5.68 3.34
C ARG A 42 -16.50 -5.58 4.15
N ASN A 43 -16.47 -6.02 5.41
CA ASN A 43 -17.67 -6.12 6.24
C ASN A 43 -18.25 -4.74 6.59
N VAL A 44 -17.39 -3.78 6.95
CA VAL A 44 -17.81 -2.41 7.32
C VAL A 44 -18.08 -1.56 6.08
N GLY A 45 -17.24 -1.69 5.05
CA GLY A 45 -17.36 -0.89 3.83
C GLY A 45 -18.41 -1.40 2.84
N GLY A 46 -18.96 -2.60 3.05
CA GLY A 46 -19.86 -3.25 2.09
C GLY A 46 -19.18 -3.55 0.74
N LEU A 47 -17.85 -3.69 0.74
CA LEU A 47 -17.04 -3.85 -0.47
C LEU A 47 -16.97 -5.32 -0.87
N LYS A 48 -17.05 -5.58 -2.18
CA LYS A 48 -16.88 -6.93 -2.71
C LYS A 48 -15.41 -7.25 -2.87
N LYS A 49 -15.08 -8.55 -2.98
CA LYS A 49 -13.68 -8.98 -3.13
C LYS A 49 -13.07 -8.44 -4.42
N GLU A 50 -13.85 -8.38 -5.49
CA GLU A 50 -13.47 -7.84 -6.80
C GLU A 50 -13.25 -6.31 -6.82
N ASP A 51 -13.61 -5.61 -5.75
CA ASP A 51 -13.35 -4.18 -5.59
C ASP A 51 -12.04 -3.92 -4.85
N ILE A 52 -11.34 -4.97 -4.39
CA ILE A 52 -10.15 -4.87 -3.54
C ILE A 52 -8.97 -5.61 -4.20
N PHE A 53 -7.89 -4.89 -4.44
CA PHE A 53 -6.70 -5.40 -5.10
C PHE A 53 -5.50 -5.23 -4.18
N CYS A 54 -4.87 -6.34 -3.81
CA CYS A 54 -3.65 -6.31 -3.01
C CYS A 54 -2.43 -6.39 -3.94
N ASN A 55 -1.34 -5.75 -3.52
CA ASN A 55 0.00 -5.87 -4.11
C ASN A 55 0.00 -5.58 -5.63
N LEU A 56 -0.65 -4.48 -6.00
CA LEU A 56 -0.84 -4.11 -7.40
C LEU A 56 0.47 -3.55 -7.97
N ARG A 57 1.12 -4.33 -8.84
CA ARG A 57 2.32 -3.90 -9.57
C ARG A 57 1.95 -2.92 -10.68
N ILE A 58 2.62 -1.77 -10.68
CA ILE A 58 2.39 -0.69 -11.64
C ILE A 58 3.69 -0.43 -12.39
N PRO A 59 3.66 -0.43 -13.72
CA PRO A 59 4.81 0.00 -14.49
C PRO A 59 5.02 1.49 -14.29
N ASN A 60 6.24 1.89 -13.92
CA ASN A 60 6.62 3.29 -13.95
C ASN A 60 6.56 3.86 -15.40
N GLN A 61 6.77 5.17 -15.55
CA GLN A 61 6.72 5.84 -16.85
C GLN A 61 7.64 5.20 -17.93
N TYR A 62 8.75 4.60 -17.50
CA TYR A 62 9.73 3.92 -18.35
C TYR A 62 9.49 2.40 -18.49
N LYS A 63 8.43 1.86 -17.85
CA LYS A 63 8.14 0.41 -17.75
C LYS A 63 9.29 -0.43 -17.16
N THR A 64 10.24 0.18 -16.46
CA THR A 64 11.45 -0.45 -15.94
C THR A 64 11.33 -0.86 -14.48
N ALA A 65 10.67 -0.05 -13.65
CA ALA A 65 10.42 -0.38 -12.25
C ALA A 65 8.99 -0.90 -12.10
N LYS A 66 8.86 -2.05 -11.43
CA LYS A 66 7.59 -2.61 -10.95
C LYS A 66 7.39 -2.11 -9.51
N GLU A 67 6.97 -0.85 -9.38
CA GLU A 67 6.52 -0.36 -8.07
C GLU A 67 5.21 -1.05 -7.70
N GLU A 68 4.98 -1.25 -6.41
CA GLU A 68 3.80 -1.93 -5.89
C GLU A 68 3.00 -0.99 -4.99
N ILE A 69 1.68 -0.94 -5.18
CA ILE A 69 0.75 -0.37 -4.21
C ILE A 69 0.18 -1.53 -3.40
N ASN A 70 0.33 -1.48 -2.07
CA ASN A 70 -0.08 -2.59 -1.20
C ASN A 70 -1.57 -2.89 -1.29
N LEU A 71 -2.40 -1.85 -1.40
CA LEU A 71 -3.85 -2.01 -1.46
C LEU A 71 -4.49 -0.94 -2.34
N VAL A 72 -5.27 -1.39 -3.33
CA VAL A 72 -6.13 -0.54 -4.14
C VAL A 72 -7.59 -0.93 -3.89
N ILE A 73 -8.39 0.04 -3.46
CA ILE A 73 -9.83 -0.15 -3.25
C ILE A 73 -10.58 0.67 -4.30
N LEU A 74 -11.38 -0.02 -5.09
CA LEU A 74 -12.34 0.59 -5.98
C LEU A 74 -13.66 0.82 -5.25
N THR A 75 -14.21 2.00 -5.45
CA THR A 75 -15.57 2.31 -5.04
C THR A 75 -16.30 2.96 -6.21
N GLY A 76 -17.62 3.09 -6.11
CA GLY A 76 -18.38 3.86 -7.10
C GLY A 76 -18.01 5.36 -7.17
N ARG A 77 -17.15 5.85 -6.26
CA ARG A 77 -16.80 7.29 -6.15
C ARG A 77 -15.32 7.57 -6.37
N ALA A 78 -14.43 6.68 -5.99
CA ALA A 78 -12.99 6.91 -6.00
C ALA A 78 -12.19 5.61 -6.09
N VAL A 79 -10.93 5.74 -6.50
CA VAL A 79 -9.88 4.73 -6.44
C VAL A 79 -8.96 5.10 -5.29
N PHE A 80 -9.01 4.35 -4.19
CA PHE A 80 -8.10 4.56 -3.07
C PHE A 80 -6.83 3.76 -3.29
N CYS A 81 -5.69 4.43 -3.28
CA CYS A 81 -4.37 3.82 -3.38
C CYS A 81 -3.70 3.92 -2.03
N ILE A 82 -3.48 2.78 -1.38
CA ILE A 82 -3.06 2.70 0.01
C ILE A 82 -1.74 1.95 0.11
N ASP A 83 -0.73 2.64 0.63
CA ASP A 83 0.51 1.99 1.07
C ASP A 83 0.38 1.67 2.56
N VAL A 84 0.73 0.44 2.94
CA VAL A 84 0.73 -0.01 4.32
C VAL A 84 2.16 0.04 4.85
N LYS A 85 2.37 0.73 5.97
CA LYS A 85 3.66 0.87 6.63
C LYS A 85 3.64 0.12 7.96
N CYS A 86 4.50 -0.89 8.06
CA CYS A 86 4.72 -1.70 9.26
C CYS A 86 5.78 -1.07 10.17
N TRP A 87 5.61 0.22 10.44
CA TRP A 87 6.55 0.97 11.26
C TRP A 87 6.30 0.69 12.73
N ARG A 88 7.36 0.30 13.45
CA ARG A 88 7.34 0.11 14.90
C ARG A 88 7.67 1.41 15.63
N GLY A 89 7.10 1.56 16.81
CA GLY A 89 7.35 2.70 17.68
C GLY A 89 6.49 3.92 17.34
N LYS A 90 6.89 5.08 17.88
CA LYS A 90 6.14 6.32 17.72
C LYS A 90 6.49 6.97 16.37
N VAL A 91 5.46 7.17 15.56
CA VAL A 91 5.54 7.84 14.27
C VAL A 91 5.11 9.30 14.43
N SER A 92 5.91 10.26 13.96
CA SER A 92 5.53 11.67 13.94
C SER A 92 6.00 12.39 12.68
N ALA A 93 5.18 13.29 12.15
CA ALA A 93 5.56 14.13 11.03
C ALA A 93 6.39 15.33 11.53
N GLN A 94 7.55 15.58 10.93
CA GLN A 94 8.37 16.76 11.19
C GLN A 94 8.79 17.41 9.86
N ASN A 95 8.15 18.53 9.53
CA ASN A 95 8.36 19.26 8.29
C ASN A 95 8.15 18.37 7.05
N GLN A 96 9.22 18.08 6.31
CA GLN A 96 9.20 17.28 5.07
C GLN A 96 9.54 15.80 5.29
N ASN A 97 9.95 15.43 6.49
CA ASN A 97 10.34 14.07 6.84
C ASN A 97 9.46 13.53 7.98
N TRP A 98 9.44 12.22 8.11
CA TRP A 98 8.79 11.53 9.21
C TRP A 98 9.85 10.99 10.15
N GLN A 99 9.57 11.07 11.44
CA GLN A 99 10.43 10.54 12.49
C GLN A 99 9.81 9.28 13.08
N LEU A 100 10.62 8.24 13.10
CA LEU A 100 10.35 6.96 13.72
C LEU A 100 11.16 6.87 14.99
N GLN A 101 10.47 6.94 16.13
CA GLN A 101 11.09 6.82 17.43
C GLN A 101 10.82 5.41 17.98
N GLN A 102 11.86 4.62 18.10
CA GLN A 102 11.81 3.28 18.70
C GLN A 102 12.51 3.31 20.05
N LYS A 103 11.83 2.78 21.07
CA LYS A 103 12.43 2.54 22.38
C LYS A 103 12.82 1.07 22.44
N GLU A 104 14.10 0.82 22.61
CA GLU A 104 14.65 -0.49 22.89
C GLU A 104 14.97 -0.52 24.40
N GLU A 105 14.23 -1.34 25.14
CA GLU A 105 14.52 -1.61 26.54
C GLU A 105 15.41 -2.85 26.63
N ASP A 106 16.68 -2.61 26.98
CA ASP A 106 17.58 -3.65 27.46
C ASP A 106 17.53 -3.70 28.99
N GLN A 107 17.94 -4.83 29.57
CA GLN A 107 17.85 -5.13 31.01
C GLN A 107 18.46 -4.05 31.94
N ASN A 108 19.30 -3.15 31.42
CA ASN A 108 19.94 -2.07 32.18
C ASN A 108 19.84 -0.67 31.54
N PHE A 109 19.32 -0.53 30.32
CA PHE A 109 19.31 0.74 29.59
C PHE A 109 18.07 0.88 28.69
N THR A 110 17.47 2.07 28.69
CA THR A 110 16.46 2.43 27.69
C THR A 110 17.14 3.23 26.58
N ASN A 111 17.39 2.60 25.44
CA ASN A 111 17.89 3.28 24.25
C ASN A 111 16.70 3.79 23.42
N THR A 112 16.82 5.02 22.91
CA THR A 112 15.85 5.59 21.98
C THR A 112 16.53 5.79 20.63
N SER A 113 16.16 4.99 19.65
CA SER A 113 16.55 5.18 18.26
C SER A 113 15.58 6.14 17.58
N ILE A 114 16.11 7.09 16.80
CA ILE A 114 15.32 8.03 15.99
C ILE A 114 15.79 7.91 14.55
N GLU A 115 14.93 7.39 13.68
CA GLU A 115 15.16 7.31 12.25
C GLU A 115 14.35 8.40 11.54
N GLN A 116 14.98 9.10 10.58
CA GLN A 116 14.28 10.01 9.68
C GLN A 116 14.02 9.33 8.35
N VAL A 117 12.77 9.29 7.95
CA VAL A 117 12.33 8.71 6.69
C VAL A 117 11.62 9.76 5.84
N ALA A 118 11.73 9.60 4.51
CA ALA A 118 11.03 10.47 3.57
C ALA A 118 9.50 10.37 3.74
N ASP A 119 8.78 11.39 3.28
CA ASP A 119 7.31 11.42 3.36
C ASP A 119 6.67 10.22 2.64
N PRO A 120 6.05 9.28 3.38
CA PRO A 120 5.42 8.12 2.77
C PRO A 120 4.22 8.53 1.90
N LEU A 121 3.61 9.70 2.13
CA LEU A 121 2.52 10.20 1.30
C LEU A 121 3.02 10.58 -0.10
N GLN A 122 4.22 11.16 -0.21
CA GLN A 122 4.84 11.48 -1.49
C GLN A 122 5.07 10.21 -2.32
N ALA A 123 5.58 9.15 -1.69
CA ALA A 123 5.82 7.87 -2.36
C ALA A 123 4.52 7.27 -2.95
N VAL A 124 3.46 7.15 -2.15
CA VAL A 124 2.18 6.61 -2.65
C VAL A 124 1.51 7.54 -3.67
N THR A 125 1.71 8.85 -3.58
CA THR A 125 1.20 9.82 -4.58
C THR A 125 1.82 9.59 -5.95
N THR A 126 3.13 9.33 -6.00
CA THR A 126 3.83 8.97 -7.24
C THR A 126 3.29 7.68 -7.83
N LYS A 127 3.17 6.61 -7.02
CA LYS A 127 2.59 5.33 -7.45
C LYS A 127 1.17 5.48 -7.98
N THR A 128 0.37 6.29 -7.30
CA THR A 128 -1.02 6.61 -7.67
C THR A 128 -1.09 7.30 -9.03
N THR A 129 -0.19 8.25 -9.27
CA THR A 129 -0.07 8.94 -10.57
C THR A 129 0.36 7.99 -11.68
N ASN A 130 1.27 7.07 -11.39
CA ASN A 130 1.70 6.01 -12.31
C ASN A 130 0.52 5.09 -12.66
N LEU A 131 -0.28 4.68 -11.67
CA LEU A 131 -1.48 3.85 -11.89
C LEU A 131 -2.50 4.56 -12.79
N TRP A 132 -2.85 5.80 -12.47
CA TRP A 132 -3.77 6.59 -13.28
C TRP A 132 -3.27 6.72 -14.72
N SER A 133 -1.99 7.07 -14.90
CA SER A 133 -1.38 7.21 -16.22
C SER A 133 -1.40 5.88 -16.99
N HIS A 134 -1.15 4.77 -16.31
CA HIS A 134 -1.24 3.44 -16.92
C HIS A 134 -2.66 3.10 -17.34
N MET A 135 -3.66 3.33 -16.49
CA MET A 135 -5.07 3.11 -16.80
C MET A 135 -5.53 3.96 -17.99
N ARG A 136 -5.12 5.23 -18.03
CA ARG A 136 -5.40 6.15 -19.14
C ARG A 136 -4.80 5.64 -20.47
N ARG A 137 -3.54 5.19 -20.46
CA ARG A 137 -2.87 4.62 -21.65
C ARG A 137 -3.58 3.37 -22.18
N ASN A 138 -4.21 2.59 -21.31
CA ASN A 138 -4.99 1.42 -21.71
C ASN A 138 -6.43 1.77 -22.13
N GLY A 139 -6.82 3.05 -22.16
CA GLY A 139 -8.15 3.48 -22.60
C GLY A 139 -9.20 3.61 -21.48
N VAL A 140 -8.79 3.60 -20.20
CA VAL A 140 -9.71 3.92 -19.10
C VAL A 140 -9.67 5.43 -18.83
N SER A 141 -10.78 6.13 -19.08
CA SER A 141 -10.90 7.56 -18.81
C SER A 141 -11.51 7.81 -17.43
N VAL A 142 -10.66 8.07 -16.43
CA VAL A 142 -11.07 8.46 -15.07
C VAL A 142 -10.35 9.75 -14.71
N ARG A 143 -11.05 10.67 -14.02
CA ARG A 143 -10.48 11.94 -13.58
C ARG A 143 -9.36 11.68 -12.54
N PRO A 144 -8.18 12.31 -12.66
CA PRO A 144 -7.08 12.14 -11.71
C PRO A 144 -7.49 12.40 -10.25
N ALA A 145 -8.37 13.39 -10.03
CA ALA A 145 -8.87 13.76 -8.70
C ALA A 145 -9.64 12.64 -7.97
N LEU A 146 -10.05 11.58 -8.67
CA LEU A 146 -10.70 10.42 -8.06
C LEU A 146 -9.71 9.38 -7.55
N PHE A 147 -8.41 9.54 -7.83
CA PHE A 147 -7.35 8.70 -7.30
C PHE A 147 -6.84 9.31 -6.00
N LEU A 148 -7.11 8.64 -4.89
CA LEU A 148 -6.87 9.16 -3.55
C LEU A 148 -5.72 8.38 -2.88
N PRO A 149 -4.50 8.95 -2.81
CA PRO A 149 -3.38 8.34 -2.11
C PRO A 149 -3.61 8.36 -0.60
N ARG A 150 -3.30 7.26 0.07
CA ARG A 150 -3.39 7.11 1.53
C ARG A 150 -2.21 6.29 2.04
N VAL A 151 -1.83 6.54 3.29
CA VAL A 151 -0.87 5.73 4.04
C VAL A 151 -1.61 5.15 5.23
N LEU A 152 -1.44 3.86 5.46
CA LEU A 152 -1.97 3.17 6.62
C LEU A 152 -0.81 2.67 7.46
N PHE A 153 -0.74 3.09 8.72
CA PHE A 153 0.25 2.58 9.67
C PHE A 153 -0.36 1.38 10.38
N SER A 154 0.21 0.20 10.17
CA SER A 154 -0.10 -0.95 11.03
C SER A 154 0.75 -0.79 12.28
N LEU A 155 0.16 -0.22 13.33
CA LEU A 155 0.78 -0.17 14.65
C LEU A 155 0.84 -1.61 15.18
N THR A 156 2.05 -2.14 15.33
CA THR A 156 2.35 -3.32 16.14
C THR A 156 2.94 -2.91 17.47
#